data_AF-A0AAD6D656-F1
#
_entry.id   AF-A0AAD6D656-F1
#
_cell.length_a   1.000
_cell.length_b   1.000
_cell.length_c   1.000
_cell.angle_alpha   90.00
_cell.angle_beta   90.00
_cell.angle_gamma   90.00
#
_symmetry.space_group_name_H-M   'P 1'
#
loop_
_entity.id
_entity.type
_entity.pdbx_description
1 polymer ?
#
loop_
_entity_poly.entity_id
_entity_poly.type
_entity_poly.pdbx_seq_one_letter_code
_entity_poly.pdbx_strand_id
1 'polypeptide(L)'
;MRHCRPATTTYLPNKIIALLAFTITPLLIILSFAAGRITMLPMPAGVHEMLKFACCSRGLVFPQARSGDPESWYESKSIGYVDMLTEIYADENKEIRWALTPSVLQHVGSKSSKTNSLGKYKYQLTVPRTFWNFIFEENDVKQLRWEHQQQT
;
A
#
# COMPACT_ATOMS: atom_id res chain seq x y z
N MET A 1 38.85 30.16 33.74
CA MET A 1 38.04 29.44 32.71
C MET A 1 36.79 30.26 32.42
N ARG A 2 36.70 30.91 31.26
CA ARG A 2 35.49 31.67 30.85
C ARG A 2 34.45 30.66 30.35
N HIS A 3 33.34 30.53 31.06
CA HIS A 3 32.17 29.81 30.56
C HIS A 3 31.55 30.63 29.42
N CYS A 4 31.86 30.30 28.18
CA CYS A 4 31.12 30.79 27.02
C CYS A 4 29.72 30.16 27.07
N ARG A 5 28.73 30.91 27.59
CA ARG A 5 27.33 30.53 27.45
C ARG A 5 26.93 30.80 25.99
N PRO A 6 26.54 29.78 25.20
CA PRO A 6 26.14 30.00 23.81
C PRO A 6 24.88 30.88 23.80
N ALA A 7 24.85 31.92 22.96
CA ALA A 7 23.76 32.91 22.89
C ALA A 7 22.37 32.30 22.64
N THR A 8 22.31 31.05 22.19
CA THR A 8 21.10 30.25 21.99
C THR A 8 20.37 29.87 23.28
N THR A 9 21.03 29.89 24.44
CA THR A 9 20.38 29.65 25.76
C THR A 9 19.31 30.67 26.12
N THR A 10 19.33 31.86 25.51
CA THR A 10 18.36 32.93 25.79
C THR A 10 17.01 32.66 25.11
N TYR A 11 17.02 31.96 23.97
CA TYR A 11 15.83 31.70 23.15
C TYR A 11 15.30 30.27 23.24
N LEU A 12 16.11 29.33 23.75
CA LEU A 12 15.73 27.92 23.88
C LEU A 12 16.05 27.38 25.29
N PRO A 13 15.27 27.75 26.31
CA PRO A 13 15.44 27.25 27.68
C PRO A 13 15.29 25.72 27.73
N ASN A 14 16.03 25.08 28.64
CA ASN A 14 16.02 23.61 28.83
C ASN A 14 14.61 23.02 29.03
N LYS A 15 13.67 23.81 29.57
CA LYS A 15 12.26 23.43 29.71
C LYS A 15 11.56 23.25 28.36
N ILE A 16 11.83 24.12 27.39
CA ILE A 16 11.28 24.01 26.03
C ILE A 16 11.90 22.82 25.31
N ILE A 17 13.21 22.60 25.50
CA ILE A 17 13.90 21.42 24.94
C ILE A 17 13.30 20.12 25.50
N ALA A 18 13.07 20.06 26.82
CA ALA A 18 12.44 18.90 27.45
C ALA A 18 11.01 18.69 26.97
N LEU A 19 10.21 19.76 26.83
CA LEU A 19 8.86 19.69 26.28
C LEU A 19 8.87 19.15 24.84
N LEU A 20 9.72 19.70 23.96
CA LEU A 20 9.84 19.26 22.58
C LEU A 20 10.23 17.78 22.51
N ALA A 21 11.26 17.38 23.25
CA ALA A 21 11.81 16.02 23.19
C ALA A 21 10.88 14.96 23.80
N PHE A 22 10.25 15.24 24.95
CA PHE A 22 9.49 14.23 25.70
C PHE A 22 7.97 14.29 25.45
N THR A 23 7.45 15.34 24.83
CA THR A 23 6.00 15.45 24.56
C THR A 23 5.69 15.62 23.09
N ILE A 24 6.31 16.58 22.40
CA ILE A 24 5.98 16.88 20.99
C ILE A 24 6.52 15.80 20.06
N THR A 25 7.79 15.40 20.22
CA THR A 25 8.40 14.35 19.42
C THR A 25 7.64 13.02 19.49
N PRO A 26 7.32 12.44 20.68
CA PRO A 26 6.55 11.19 20.71
C PRO A 26 5.14 11.36 20.15
N LEU A 27 4.49 12.51 20.35
CA LEU A 27 3.17 12.78 19.76
C LEU A 27 3.23 12.78 18.22
N LEU A 28 4.24 13.42 17.63
CA LEU A 28 4.45 13.43 16.17
C LEU A 28 4.81 12.05 15.63
N ILE A 29 5.58 11.25 16.38
CA ILE A 29 5.88 9.86 16.00
C ILE A 29 4.58 9.05 15.98
N ILE A 30 3.75 9.14 17.03
CA ILE A 30 2.45 8.46 17.09
C ILE A 30 1.56 8.91 15.93
N LEU A 31 1.49 10.21 15.66
CA LEU A 31 0.72 10.75 14.55
C LEU A 31 1.25 10.24 13.19
N SER A 32 2.57 10.10 13.03
CA SER A 32 3.16 9.55 11.80
C SER A 32 2.77 8.10 11.58
N PHE A 33 2.78 7.28 12.64
CA PHE A 33 2.29 5.90 12.55
C PHE A 33 0.78 5.82 12.33
N ALA A 34 0.01 6.73 12.94
CA ALA A 34 -1.45 6.78 12.79
C ALA A 34 -1.88 7.23 11.39
N ALA A 35 -1.21 8.22 10.80
CA ALA A 35 -1.42 8.64 9.41
C ALA A 35 -1.04 7.52 8.43
N GLY A 36 -0.03 6.73 8.80
CA GLY A 36 0.37 5.52 8.10
C GLY A 36 1.50 5.73 7.09
N ARG A 37 2.14 4.63 6.71
CA ARG A 37 3.32 4.65 5.83
C ARG A 37 3.02 5.27 4.46
N ILE A 38 1.83 5.02 3.91
CA ILE A 38 1.48 5.46 2.56
C ILE A 38 1.39 6.98 2.45
N THR A 39 0.94 7.66 3.50
CA THR A 39 0.83 9.13 3.50
C THR A 39 2.16 9.80 3.84
N MET A 40 2.94 9.21 4.76
CA MET A 40 4.19 9.82 5.25
C MET A 40 5.41 9.48 4.38
N LEU A 41 5.41 8.32 3.74
CA LEU A 41 6.51 7.80 2.93
C LEU A 41 5.95 7.10 1.67
N PRO A 42 5.43 7.87 0.70
CA PRO A 42 4.91 7.30 -0.54
C PRO A 42 6.03 6.60 -1.32
N MET A 43 5.72 5.44 -1.88
CA MET A 43 6.65 4.74 -2.77
C MET A 43 6.73 5.51 -4.10
N PRO A 44 7.92 5.60 -4.72
CA PRO A 44 8.06 6.25 -6.02
C PRO A 44 7.25 5.50 -7.09
N ALA A 45 6.83 6.21 -8.13
CA ALA A 45 6.11 5.59 -9.24
C ALA A 45 6.99 4.54 -9.95
N GLY A 46 6.42 3.37 -10.26
CA GLY A 46 7.09 2.27 -10.94
C GLY A 46 6.64 0.88 -10.50
N VAL A 47 7.39 -0.11 -10.98
CA VAL A 47 7.22 -1.52 -10.63
C VAL A 47 8.10 -1.84 -9.43
N HIS A 48 7.49 -2.30 -8.35
CA HIS A 48 8.17 -2.63 -7.10
C HIS A 48 7.96 -4.09 -6.73
N GLU A 49 8.97 -4.68 -6.09
CA GLU A 49 8.84 -5.98 -5.47
C GLU A 49 7.80 -5.92 -4.35
N MET A 50 6.85 -6.84 -4.40
CA MET A 50 5.78 -6.96 -3.45
C MET A 50 6.19 -7.89 -2.30
N LEU A 51 6.08 -7.38 -1.07
CA LEU A 51 6.25 -8.18 0.15
C LEU A 51 5.25 -9.35 0.20
N LYS A 52 5.67 -10.47 0.77
CA LYS A 52 4.80 -11.62 1.02
C LYS A 52 3.55 -11.22 1.79
N PHE A 53 2.40 -11.74 1.39
CA PHE A 53 1.08 -11.48 1.99
C PHE A 53 0.55 -10.05 1.80
N ALA A 54 1.22 -9.20 1.01
CA ALA A 54 0.75 -7.85 0.75
C ALA A 54 -0.27 -7.77 -0.41
N CYS A 55 -0.61 -8.89 -1.07
CA CYS A 55 -1.41 -8.96 -2.30
C CYS A 55 -2.88 -8.55 -2.20
N CYS A 56 -3.36 -8.11 -1.03
CA CYS A 56 -4.75 -7.70 -0.85
C CYS A 56 -5.11 -6.51 -1.77
N SER A 57 -6.01 -6.74 -2.72
CA SER A 57 -6.64 -5.73 -3.58
C SER A 57 -5.67 -4.85 -4.40
N ARG A 58 -4.49 -5.37 -4.75
CA ARG A 58 -3.53 -4.69 -5.63
C ARG A 58 -3.40 -5.44 -6.95
N GLY A 59 -3.19 -4.67 -8.02
CA GLY A 59 -2.82 -5.23 -9.32
C GLY A 59 -1.40 -5.79 -9.29
N LEU A 60 -1.23 -6.99 -9.81
CA LEU A 60 0.07 -7.63 -10.00
C LEU A 60 0.52 -7.51 -11.45
N VAL A 61 1.83 -7.40 -11.65
CA VAL A 61 2.45 -7.39 -12.98
C VAL A 61 3.18 -8.71 -13.18
N PHE A 62 2.92 -9.34 -14.32
CA PHE A 62 3.59 -10.57 -14.73
C PHE A 62 4.33 -10.35 -16.04
N PRO A 63 5.51 -10.96 -16.22
CA PRO A 63 6.16 -11.01 -17.53
C PRO A 63 5.25 -11.67 -18.56
N GLN A 64 5.15 -11.09 -19.76
CA GLN A 64 4.28 -11.60 -20.84
C GLN A 64 4.57 -13.07 -21.18
N ALA A 65 5.83 -13.50 -21.12
CA ALA A 65 6.21 -14.87 -21.41
C ALA A 65 5.63 -15.92 -20.43
N ARG A 66 5.18 -15.50 -19.23
CA ARG A 66 4.66 -16.37 -18.18
C ARG A 66 3.23 -16.01 -17.74
N SER A 67 2.51 -15.20 -18.52
CA SER A 67 1.17 -14.77 -18.13
C SER A 67 0.13 -15.89 -18.18
N GLY A 68 0.35 -16.95 -18.97
CA GLY A 68 -0.57 -18.09 -19.09
C GLY A 68 -0.43 -19.15 -17.99
N ASP A 69 0.73 -19.24 -17.34
CA ASP A 69 0.99 -20.27 -16.33
C ASP A 69 0.09 -20.11 -15.07
N PRO A 70 -0.10 -18.89 -14.52
CA PRO A 70 -0.99 -18.68 -13.39
C PRO A 70 -2.45 -19.01 -13.73
N GLU A 71 -2.91 -18.74 -14.95
CA GLU A 71 -4.29 -19.01 -15.37
C GLU A 71 -4.60 -20.51 -15.29
N SER A 72 -3.75 -21.34 -15.89
CA SER A 72 -3.89 -22.81 -15.82
C SER A 72 -3.84 -23.33 -14.37
N TRP A 73 -3.03 -22.69 -13.53
CA TRP A 73 -2.94 -23.03 -12.11
C TRP A 73 -4.21 -22.69 -11.34
N TYR A 74 -4.78 -21.50 -11.56
CA TYR A 74 -6.04 -21.09 -10.90
C TYR A 74 -7.20 -22.02 -11.28
N GLU A 75 -7.28 -22.44 -12.54
CA GLU A 75 -8.31 -23.40 -12.97
C GLU A 75 -8.19 -24.73 -12.22
N SER A 76 -6.95 -25.23 -12.07
CA SER A 76 -6.67 -26.49 -11.36
C SER A 76 -6.93 -26.42 -9.84
N LYS A 77 -6.70 -25.27 -9.22
CA LYS A 77 -6.83 -25.02 -7.78
C LYS A 77 -8.01 -24.08 -7.53
N SER A 78 -9.21 -24.51 -7.88
CA SER A 78 -10.44 -23.70 -7.83
C SER A 78 -10.99 -23.45 -6.41
N ILE A 79 -10.20 -23.73 -5.35
CA ILE A 79 -10.63 -23.68 -3.95
C ILE A 79 -9.70 -22.75 -3.15
N GLY A 80 -10.25 -21.62 -2.68
CA GLY A 80 -9.54 -20.69 -1.81
C GLY A 80 -9.78 -19.23 -2.17
N TYR A 81 -9.14 -18.33 -1.42
CA TYR A 81 -9.09 -16.92 -1.79
C TYR A 81 -8.05 -16.72 -2.90
N VAL A 82 -8.38 -15.97 -3.95
CA VAL A 82 -7.51 -15.74 -5.11
C VAL A 82 -6.17 -15.13 -4.70
N ASP A 83 -6.18 -14.23 -3.71
CA ASP A 83 -4.97 -13.60 -3.15
C ASP A 83 -4.05 -14.66 -2.52
N MET A 84 -4.59 -15.57 -1.72
CA MET A 84 -3.85 -16.69 -1.16
C MET A 84 -3.33 -17.68 -2.22
N LEU A 85 -4.14 -18.00 -3.23
CA LEU A 85 -3.73 -18.88 -4.33
C LEU A 85 -2.57 -18.28 -5.12
N THR A 86 -2.58 -16.97 -5.33
CA THR A 86 -1.48 -16.24 -5.97
C THR A 86 -0.20 -16.34 -5.14
N GLU A 87 -0.31 -16.20 -3.82
CA GLU A 87 0.81 -16.33 -2.90
C GLU A 87 1.39 -17.74 -2.91
N ILE A 88 0.54 -18.77 -2.90
CA ILE A 88 0.97 -20.17 -2.95
C ILE A 88 1.70 -20.45 -4.27
N TYR A 89 1.09 -20.04 -5.40
CA TYR A 89 1.69 -20.23 -6.72
C TYR A 89 3.10 -19.64 -6.79
N ALA A 90 3.25 -18.39 -6.34
CA ALA A 90 4.54 -17.72 -6.44
C ALA A 90 5.56 -18.23 -5.41
N ASP A 91 5.14 -18.77 -4.26
CA ASP A 91 6.04 -19.45 -3.33
C ASP A 91 6.50 -20.82 -3.87
N GLU A 92 5.61 -21.60 -4.47
CA GLU A 92 5.91 -22.91 -5.07
C GLU A 92 6.86 -22.78 -6.28
N ASN A 93 6.66 -21.77 -7.11
CA ASN A 93 7.46 -21.53 -8.31
C ASN A 93 8.69 -20.62 -8.07
N LYS A 94 8.90 -20.17 -6.82
CA LYS A 94 9.97 -19.21 -6.44
C LYS A 94 9.92 -17.92 -7.28
N GLU A 95 8.71 -17.45 -7.57
CA GLU A 95 8.47 -16.27 -8.37
C GLU A 95 8.48 -14.99 -7.53
N ILE A 96 8.99 -13.92 -8.12
CA ILE A 96 8.94 -12.58 -7.55
C ILE A 96 7.59 -11.97 -7.92
N ARG A 97 6.92 -11.38 -6.94
CA ARG A 97 5.65 -10.69 -7.14
C ARG A 97 5.94 -9.22 -7.41
N TRP A 98 5.47 -8.73 -8.54
CA TRP A 98 5.64 -7.32 -8.91
C TRP A 98 4.31 -6.60 -8.76
N ALA A 99 4.33 -5.43 -8.11
CA ALA A 99 3.17 -4.57 -7.97
C ALA A 99 3.48 -3.17 -8.52
N LEU A 100 2.51 -2.56 -9.18
CA LEU A 100 2.61 -1.18 -9.65
C LEU A 100 2.25 -0.19 -8.55
N THR A 101 3.05 0.87 -8.45
CA THR A 101 2.72 2.10 -7.72
C THR A 101 2.81 3.27 -8.68
N PRO A 102 1.86 4.21 -8.73
CA PRO A 102 0.53 4.17 -8.11
C PRO A 102 -0.32 2.99 -8.62
N SER A 103 -1.43 2.71 -7.92
CA SER A 103 -2.35 1.64 -8.35
C SER A 103 -3.09 2.05 -9.63
N VAL A 104 -2.99 1.22 -10.66
CA VAL A 104 -3.71 1.39 -11.93
C VAL A 104 -5.02 0.59 -11.99
N LEU A 105 -5.32 -0.19 -10.95
CA LEU A 105 -6.57 -0.94 -10.82
C LEU A 105 -7.30 -0.51 -9.54
N GLN A 106 -8.63 -0.46 -9.65
CA GLN A 106 -9.53 -0.27 -8.52
C GLN A 106 -10.57 -1.39 -8.54
N HIS A 107 -10.72 -2.07 -7.41
CA HIS A 107 -11.79 -3.04 -7.25
C HIS A 107 -13.12 -2.31 -7.12
N VAL A 108 -14.01 -2.48 -8.10
CA VAL A 108 -15.37 -1.94 -8.08
C VAL A 108 -16.33 -3.11 -7.99
N GLY A 109 -16.83 -3.42 -6.78
CA GLY A 109 -17.70 -4.58 -6.62
C GLY A 109 -18.23 -4.78 -5.20
N SER A 110 -19.43 -5.34 -5.10
CA SER A 110 -20.01 -5.78 -3.81
C SER A 110 -19.72 -7.26 -3.51
N LYS A 111 -19.27 -8.03 -4.50
CA LYS A 111 -18.97 -9.46 -4.35
C LYS A 111 -17.47 -9.61 -4.08
N SER A 112 -17.15 -10.29 -2.99
CA SER A 112 -15.80 -10.76 -2.73
C SER A 112 -15.85 -12.21 -2.27
N SER A 113 -14.79 -12.93 -2.55
CA SER A 113 -14.56 -14.26 -2.01
C SER A 113 -14.46 -14.22 -0.49
N LYS A 114 -13.99 -13.12 0.11
CA LYS A 114 -13.94 -12.89 1.56
C LYS A 114 -15.36 -12.77 2.13
N THR A 115 -15.77 -13.83 2.83
CA THR A 115 -17.01 -13.84 3.61
C THR A 115 -16.98 -12.68 4.61
N ASN A 116 -18.07 -11.90 4.66
CA ASN A 116 -18.28 -10.91 5.70
C ASN A 116 -18.49 -11.66 7.04
N SER A 117 -17.42 -12.06 7.72
CA SER A 117 -17.46 -12.45 9.14
C SER A 117 -17.58 -11.20 10.04
N LEU A 118 -18.40 -10.23 9.63
CA LEU A 118 -18.87 -9.16 10.50
C LEU A 118 -20.20 -9.64 11.09
N GLY A 119 -20.14 -10.09 12.34
CA GLY A 119 -21.32 -10.49 13.09
C GLY A 119 -22.46 -9.47 12.97
N LYS A 120 -23.69 -9.97 12.82
CA LYS A 120 -24.98 -9.28 13.03
C LYS A 120 -25.26 -7.93 12.34
N TYR A 121 -24.44 -7.42 11.42
CA TYR A 121 -24.77 -6.18 10.69
C TYR A 121 -25.10 -6.42 9.22
N LYS A 122 -26.36 -6.83 8.99
CA LYS A 122 -26.95 -7.17 7.67
C LYS A 122 -27.02 -6.00 6.67
N TYR A 123 -26.69 -4.78 7.10
CA TYR A 123 -26.76 -3.53 6.32
C TYR A 123 -25.42 -2.84 6.10
N GLN A 124 -24.31 -3.42 6.58
CA GLN A 124 -22.99 -2.90 6.26
C GLN A 124 -22.62 -3.37 4.86
N LEU A 125 -22.29 -2.41 3.99
CA LEU A 125 -21.66 -2.67 2.70
C LEU A 125 -20.56 -3.73 2.90
N THR A 126 -20.46 -4.70 2.00
CA THR A 126 -19.38 -5.69 2.08
C THR A 126 -18.04 -4.92 2.16
N VAL A 127 -17.12 -5.39 3.00
CA VAL A 127 -15.77 -4.81 3.19
C VAL A 127 -15.06 -4.38 1.87
N PRO A 128 -15.19 -5.10 0.73
CA PRO A 128 -14.62 -4.68 -0.56
C PRO A 128 -15.21 -3.39 -1.11
N ARG A 129 -16.48 -3.09 -0.81
CA ARG A 129 -17.16 -1.88 -1.29
C ARG A 129 -16.81 -0.64 -0.47
N THR A 130 -16.22 -0.83 0.71
CA THR A 130 -15.69 0.26 1.55
C THR A 130 -14.24 0.62 1.24
N PHE A 131 -13.51 -0.24 0.52
CA PHE A 131 -12.14 0.06 0.10
C PHE A 131 -12.14 0.91 -1.17
N TRP A 132 -11.61 2.13 -1.08
CA TRP A 132 -11.46 3.05 -2.19
C TRP A 132 -10.00 3.45 -2.35
N ASN A 133 -9.47 3.47 -3.58
CA ASN A 133 -8.09 3.86 -3.83
C ASN A 133 -8.04 5.28 -4.37
N PHE A 134 -7.81 6.26 -3.50
CA PHE A 134 -7.78 7.67 -3.91
C PHE A 134 -6.70 7.98 -4.94
N ILE A 135 -5.58 7.26 -4.92
CA ILE A 135 -4.49 7.45 -5.89
C ILE A 135 -4.88 6.95 -7.29
N PHE A 136 -5.80 5.98 -7.38
CA PHE A 136 -6.33 5.56 -8.68
C PHE A 136 -7.09 6.69 -9.38
N GLU A 137 -7.79 7.55 -8.61
CA GLU A 137 -8.56 8.68 -9.14
C GLU A 137 -7.68 9.82 -9.68
N GLU A 138 -6.38 9.83 -9.35
CA GLU A 138 -5.42 10.78 -9.91
C GLU A 138 -5.01 10.44 -11.35
N ASN A 139 -5.35 9.25 -11.85
CA ASN A 139 -5.02 8.83 -13.20
C ASN A 139 -5.89 9.53 -14.27
N ASP A 140 -5.25 10.26 -15.21
CA ASP A 140 -5.92 10.80 -16.40
C ASP A 140 -5.83 9.82 -17.58
N VAL A 141 -7.00 9.39 -18.06
CA VAL A 141 -7.14 8.48 -19.21
C VAL A 141 -6.46 9.01 -20.47
N LYS A 142 -6.52 10.33 -20.73
CA LYS A 142 -5.91 10.93 -21.92
C LYS A 142 -4.39 10.89 -21.84
N GLN A 143 -3.85 11.20 -20.67
CA GLN A 143 -2.42 11.17 -20.41
C GLN A 143 -1.89 9.73 -20.52
N LEU A 144 -2.53 8.77 -19.85
CA LEU A 144 -2.13 7.35 -19.91
C LEU A 144 -2.16 6.79 -21.34
N ARG A 145 -3.17 7.16 -22.13
CA ARG A 145 -3.23 6.76 -23.55
C ARG A 145 -2.05 7.31 -24.34
N TRP A 146 -1.70 8.58 -24.12
CA TRP A 146 -0.57 9.22 -24.80
C TRP A 146 0.77 8.57 -24.39
N GLU A 147 0.97 8.30 -23.09
CA GLU A 147 2.16 7.62 -22.58
C GLU A 147 2.32 6.21 -23.19
N HIS A 148 1.23 5.45 -23.28
CA HIS A 148 1.24 4.12 -23.88
C HIS A 148 1.64 4.14 -25.36
N GLN A 149 1.16 5.13 -26.12
CA GLN A 149 1.51 5.32 -27.52
C GLN A 149 2.97 5.70 -27.73
N GLN A 150 3.62 6.35 -26.75
CA GLN A 150 5.03 6.71 -26.82
C GLN A 150 5.97 5.53 -26.53
N GLN A 151 5.49 4.51 -25.82
CA GLN A 151 6.27 3.35 -25.40
C GLN A 151 6.19 2.16 -26.37
N THR A 152 5.32 2.24 -27.40
CA THR A 152 5.15 1.22 -28.44
C THR A 152 5.97 1.60 -29.67
#